data_AF-A0A2K4FM23-F1
#
_entry.id   AF-A0A2K4FM23-F1
#
_cell.length_a   1.000
_cell.length_b   1.000
_cell.length_c   1.000
_cell.angle_alpha   90.00
_cell.angle_beta   90.00
_cell.angle_gamma   90.00
#
_symmetry.space_group_name_H-M   'P 1'
#
loop_
_entity.id
_entity.type
_entity.pdbx_description
1 polymer ?
#
loop_
_entity_poly.entity_id
_entity_poly.type
_entity_poly.pdbx_seq_one_letter_code
_entity_poly.pdbx_strand_id
1 'polypeptide(L)'
;MKMRSFWPLLMAGSLGAMGVQADTEERHQLLVGSYTAGQSQGIYRLQFDSRTGQIDANPLQVIKTDNPSWLTLSPDLTRLFVVNENGPGQKDPVGKVSSYAIDPKTHAISLINQVQSLGNEPTHSSLSGDGRHLLVSNYSVLEDPGGTLAVLPVGADGKLSPVVQLSSHQPSRVNPERQMSAHVHSAVSSPDGKYVFANDLGADKVFIYRYDPKANPELPLIAADPAFVQLPPGSGPRHLLFSADGKHAWLTMEMSAQVAVFDYQDGRLTQRQLVDLAAGKPQPGRAAAALHASRDGKFLYVSNRGTTNEVLVFAIDPAAGTLKELQRRSVEGDHPREFSLDPSGKFLLIANQKSNQIVVVERDPKSGLLGKTVQKMPMDAPSDLKFMLRQ
;
A
#
# COMPACT_ATOMS: atom_id res chain seq x y z
N MET A 1 -30.55 85.18 16.24
CA MET A 1 -29.14 84.90 15.90
C MET A 1 -28.86 83.43 16.20
N LYS A 2 -28.59 82.64 15.14
CA LYS A 2 -28.06 81.25 15.06
C LYS A 2 -28.86 80.14 15.78
N MET A 3 -29.88 79.53 15.16
CA MET A 3 -29.88 78.39 14.20
C MET A 3 -29.19 77.10 14.68
N ARG A 4 -30.03 76.05 14.78
CA ARG A 4 -29.74 74.63 15.01
C ARG A 4 -29.04 74.02 13.79
N SER A 5 -28.13 73.07 14.01
CA SER A 5 -27.69 72.13 12.98
C SER A 5 -27.65 70.71 13.54
N PHE A 6 -28.62 69.90 13.11
CA PHE A 6 -28.60 68.44 13.15
C PHE A 6 -27.62 67.94 12.10
N TRP A 7 -26.77 66.97 12.45
CA TRP A 7 -25.99 66.16 11.51
C TRP A 7 -26.35 64.69 11.74
N PRO A 8 -26.94 63.98 10.75
CA PRO A 8 -26.97 62.54 10.76
C PRO A 8 -25.70 62.03 10.06
N LEU A 9 -24.85 61.28 10.77
CA LEU A 9 -23.77 60.53 10.14
C LEU A 9 -24.32 59.20 9.62
N LEU A 10 -24.11 58.96 8.32
CA LEU A 10 -24.38 57.72 7.62
C LEU A 10 -23.68 56.53 8.30
N MET A 11 -24.45 55.50 8.67
CA MET A 11 -23.93 54.15 8.87
C MET A 11 -23.71 53.53 7.48
N ALA A 12 -22.49 53.67 6.94
CA ALA A 12 -22.05 52.91 5.79
C ALA A 12 -21.84 51.45 6.21
N GLY A 13 -22.59 50.54 5.59
CA GLY A 13 -22.49 49.11 5.82
C GLY A 13 -21.13 48.57 5.39
N SER A 14 -20.42 47.94 6.31
CA SER A 14 -19.36 46.99 5.99
C SER A 14 -19.99 45.60 5.91
N LEU A 15 -20.44 45.22 4.70
CA LEU A 15 -20.56 43.81 4.34
C LEU A 15 -19.15 43.23 4.38
N GLY A 16 -18.79 42.64 5.53
CA GLY A 16 -17.58 41.86 5.65
C GLY A 16 -17.66 40.73 4.64
N ALA A 17 -16.79 40.76 3.63
CA ALA A 17 -16.49 39.61 2.81
C ALA A 17 -15.99 38.51 3.77
N MET A 18 -16.88 37.61 4.17
CA MET A 18 -16.47 36.33 4.72
C MET A 18 -15.74 35.61 3.60
N GLY A 19 -14.41 35.71 3.61
CA GLY A 19 -13.55 34.90 2.78
C GLY A 19 -13.92 33.45 3.02
N VAL A 20 -14.37 32.78 1.96
CA VAL A 20 -14.55 31.32 1.93
C VAL A 20 -13.15 30.73 2.02
N GLN A 21 -12.67 30.54 3.24
CA GLN A 21 -11.39 29.93 3.52
C GLN A 21 -11.65 28.72 4.42
N ALA A 22 -12.36 27.75 3.86
CA ALA A 22 -12.70 26.49 4.51
C ALA A 22 -12.59 25.26 3.58
N ASP A 23 -12.18 25.40 2.31
CA ASP A 23 -12.35 24.33 1.31
C ASP A 23 -11.08 23.47 1.05
N THR A 24 -9.98 23.67 1.80
CA THR A 24 -8.70 22.96 1.56
C THR A 24 -8.47 21.73 2.43
N GLU A 25 -9.06 21.64 3.62
CA GLU A 25 -8.81 20.49 4.52
C GLU A 25 -9.56 19.22 4.12
N GLU A 26 -10.60 19.33 3.29
CA GLU A 26 -11.48 18.22 2.94
C GLU A 26 -11.26 17.69 1.51
N ARG A 27 -10.30 18.28 0.78
CA ARG A 27 -9.92 17.90 -0.57
C ARG A 27 -8.50 17.34 -0.57
N HIS A 28 -8.36 16.04 -0.86
CA HIS A 28 -7.06 15.36 -0.86
C HIS A 28 -6.64 14.90 -2.25
N GLN A 29 -5.34 14.87 -2.50
CA GLN A 29 -4.81 14.28 -3.74
C GLN A 29 -4.61 12.78 -3.55
N LEU A 30 -5.14 12.00 -4.49
CA LEU A 30 -5.06 10.55 -4.54
C LEU A 30 -4.18 10.14 -5.73
N LEU A 31 -3.18 9.32 -5.46
CA LEU A 31 -2.41 8.62 -6.49
C LEU A 31 -2.99 7.24 -6.72
N VAL A 32 -3.12 6.87 -7.98
CA VAL A 32 -3.59 5.56 -8.42
C VAL A 32 -2.52 4.90 -9.29
N GLY A 33 -2.03 3.76 -8.85
CA GLY A 33 -1.18 2.86 -9.65
C GLY A 33 -2.03 1.90 -10.49
N SER A 34 -1.47 1.35 -11.55
CA SER A 34 -2.20 0.46 -12.47
C SER A 34 -1.29 -0.54 -13.20
N TYR A 35 -1.91 -1.52 -13.86
CA TYR A 35 -1.29 -2.27 -14.95
C TYR A 35 -1.61 -1.63 -16.30
N THR A 36 -0.67 -1.67 -17.25
CA THR A 36 -0.74 -0.92 -18.52
C THR A 36 -0.84 -1.80 -19.76
N ALA A 37 -1.19 -3.08 -19.60
CA ALA A 37 -1.51 -3.97 -20.72
C ALA A 37 -2.80 -3.56 -21.45
N GLY A 38 -3.69 -2.81 -20.78
CA GLY A 38 -4.94 -2.29 -21.32
C GLY A 38 -4.83 -0.83 -21.81
N GLN A 39 -5.81 -0.02 -21.42
CA GLN A 39 -5.92 1.40 -21.76
C GLN A 39 -5.24 2.32 -20.72
N SER A 40 -4.87 1.80 -19.55
CA SER A 40 -4.19 2.58 -18.52
C SER A 40 -2.87 3.14 -19.03
N GLN A 41 -2.60 4.42 -18.75
CA GLN A 41 -1.39 5.10 -19.19
C GLN A 41 -0.24 5.06 -18.17
N GLY A 42 -0.53 4.66 -16.94
CA GLY A 42 0.42 4.65 -15.83
C GLY A 42 -0.21 5.18 -14.55
N ILE A 43 0.41 6.20 -13.93
CA ILE A 43 -0.03 6.73 -12.63
C ILE A 43 -0.98 7.91 -12.85
N TYR A 44 -2.04 7.98 -12.05
CA TYR A 44 -3.02 9.05 -12.09
C TYR A 44 -3.01 9.80 -10.77
N ARG A 45 -2.89 11.13 -10.82
CA ARG A 45 -3.07 12.02 -9.68
C ARG A 45 -4.44 12.65 -9.78
N LEU A 46 -5.34 12.27 -8.88
CA LEU A 46 -6.75 12.64 -8.88
C LEU A 46 -7.07 13.50 -7.65
N GLN A 47 -8.18 14.20 -7.71
CA GLN A 47 -8.74 14.91 -6.56
C GLN A 47 -9.80 14.03 -5.88
N PHE A 48 -9.78 13.96 -4.56
CA PHE A 48 -10.79 13.31 -3.73
C PHE A 48 -11.44 14.31 -2.79
N ASP A 49 -12.76 14.27 -2.64
CA ASP A 49 -13.53 15.08 -1.67
C ASP A 49 -13.97 14.20 -0.50
N SER A 50 -13.35 14.40 0.67
CA SER A 50 -13.61 13.67 1.92
C SER A 50 -14.92 14.06 2.63
N ARG A 51 -15.72 15.00 2.10
CA ARG A 51 -17.10 15.18 2.57
C ARG A 51 -18.04 14.19 1.90
N THR A 52 -17.84 13.98 0.61
CA THR A 52 -18.79 13.28 -0.27
C THR A 52 -18.34 11.88 -0.65
N GLY A 53 -17.04 11.58 -0.51
CA GLY A 53 -16.44 10.33 -0.95
C GLY A 53 -16.29 10.24 -2.48
N GLN A 54 -16.30 11.38 -3.18
CA GLN A 54 -16.17 11.40 -4.64
C GLN A 54 -14.73 11.64 -5.07
N ILE A 55 -14.26 10.83 -6.02
CA ILE A 55 -13.06 11.06 -6.82
C ILE A 55 -13.47 11.86 -8.06
N ASP A 56 -12.77 12.95 -8.36
CA ASP A 56 -12.90 13.65 -9.64
C ASP A 56 -12.26 12.80 -10.74
N ALA A 57 -13.06 12.43 -11.75
CA ALA A 57 -12.60 11.61 -12.86
C ALA A 57 -11.62 12.35 -13.79
N ASN A 58 -11.50 13.68 -13.67
CA ASN A 58 -10.50 14.45 -14.40
C ASN A 58 -9.17 14.45 -13.62
N PRO A 59 -8.13 13.74 -14.08
CA PRO A 59 -6.85 13.72 -13.40
C PRO A 59 -6.19 15.11 -13.41
N LEU A 60 -5.69 15.52 -12.25
CA LEU A 60 -4.79 16.66 -12.09
C LEU A 60 -3.46 16.44 -12.83
N GLN A 61 -3.06 15.17 -12.98
CA GLN A 61 -1.89 14.76 -13.75
C GLN A 61 -1.99 13.28 -14.14
N VAL A 62 -1.52 12.94 -15.34
CA VAL A 62 -1.26 11.55 -15.77
C VAL A 62 0.24 11.41 -16.01
N ILE A 63 0.88 10.44 -15.34
CA ILE A 63 2.30 10.15 -15.48
C ILE A 63 2.43 8.85 -16.29
N LYS A 64 2.93 8.99 -17.53
CA LYS A 64 3.10 7.85 -18.43
C LYS A 64 4.27 6.97 -17.97
N THR A 65 4.00 5.73 -17.63
CA THR A 65 5.00 4.74 -17.18
C THR A 65 4.36 3.35 -17.24
N ASP A 66 5.16 2.32 -17.52
CA ASP A 66 4.65 0.95 -17.70
C ASP A 66 4.45 0.23 -16.35
N ASN A 67 3.30 -0.41 -16.18
CA ASN A 67 2.91 -1.21 -15.02
C ASN A 67 3.31 -0.64 -13.63
N PRO A 68 2.96 0.62 -13.28
CA PRO A 68 3.24 1.19 -11.97
C PRO A 68 2.32 0.60 -10.89
N SER A 69 2.55 -0.66 -10.53
CA SER A 69 1.60 -1.44 -9.74
C SER A 69 1.62 -1.14 -8.24
N TRP A 70 2.70 -0.52 -7.75
CA TRP A 70 2.88 -0.13 -6.35
C TRP A 70 3.58 1.22 -6.21
N LEU A 71 3.08 2.05 -5.30
CA LEU A 71 3.52 3.41 -5.06
C LEU A 71 4.03 3.58 -3.63
N THR A 72 5.24 4.11 -3.48
CA THR A 72 5.87 4.36 -2.17
C THR A 72 6.20 5.84 -2.05
N LEU A 73 5.48 6.55 -1.20
CA LEU A 73 5.75 7.95 -0.91
C LEU A 73 6.84 8.08 0.16
N SER A 74 7.72 9.07 0.02
CA SER A 74 8.60 9.46 1.13
C SER A 74 7.79 10.15 2.23
N PRO A 75 8.19 10.03 3.52
CA PRO A 75 7.43 10.61 4.64
C PRO A 75 7.22 12.14 4.52
N ASP A 76 8.19 12.85 3.94
CA ASP A 76 8.16 14.29 3.71
C ASP A 76 7.32 14.71 2.48
N LEU A 77 6.77 13.75 1.74
CA LEU A 77 6.05 13.92 0.48
C LEU A 77 6.84 14.63 -0.63
N THR A 78 8.16 14.52 -0.63
CA THR A 78 8.98 15.12 -1.70
C THR A 78 9.38 14.12 -2.77
N ARG A 79 9.20 12.81 -2.54
CA ARG A 79 9.54 11.73 -3.47
C ARG A 79 8.42 10.71 -3.58
N LEU A 80 8.30 10.15 -4.78
CA LEU A 80 7.48 8.98 -5.08
C LEU A 80 8.38 7.93 -5.74
N PHE A 81 8.46 6.75 -5.14
CA PHE A 81 9.10 5.57 -5.71
C PHE A 81 8.03 4.63 -6.26
N VAL A 82 8.29 4.04 -7.41
CA VAL A 82 7.31 3.25 -8.16
C VAL A 82 7.97 1.99 -8.66
N VAL A 83 7.38 0.84 -8.37
CA VAL A 83 7.77 -0.39 -9.04
C VAL A 83 7.10 -0.45 -10.40
N ASN A 84 7.86 -0.85 -11.41
CA ASN A 84 7.35 -1.14 -12.75
C ASN A 84 7.32 -2.65 -12.89
N GLU A 85 6.15 -3.26 -12.69
CA GLU A 85 5.92 -4.71 -12.56
C GLU A 85 5.96 -5.44 -13.91
N ASN A 86 7.08 -5.24 -14.58
CA ASN A 86 7.41 -5.75 -15.90
C ASN A 86 8.17 -7.07 -15.77
N GLY A 87 8.07 -7.92 -16.79
CA GLY A 87 8.81 -9.18 -16.84
C GLY A 87 8.59 -9.95 -18.14
N PRO A 88 9.17 -11.15 -18.28
CA PRO A 88 9.20 -11.90 -19.52
C PRO A 88 7.81 -12.07 -20.16
N GLY A 89 7.71 -11.84 -21.47
CA GLY A 89 6.45 -11.91 -22.22
C GLY A 89 5.65 -10.61 -22.27
N GLN A 90 6.06 -9.57 -21.55
CA GLN A 90 5.48 -8.22 -21.63
C GLN A 90 6.23 -7.34 -22.65
N LYS A 91 5.62 -6.20 -23.03
CA LYS A 91 6.20 -5.23 -23.99
C LYS A 91 7.58 -4.73 -23.54
N ASP A 92 7.68 -4.37 -22.26
CA ASP A 92 8.95 -4.14 -21.58
C ASP A 92 9.19 -5.38 -20.69
N PRO A 93 10.17 -6.23 -21.03
CA PRO A 93 10.36 -7.50 -20.32
C PRO A 93 11.21 -7.36 -19.04
N VAL A 94 11.61 -6.14 -18.67
CA VAL A 94 12.58 -5.90 -17.58
C VAL A 94 11.89 -5.25 -16.40
N GLY A 95 11.96 -5.89 -15.23
CA GLY A 95 11.53 -5.30 -13.96
C GLY A 95 12.35 -4.05 -13.61
N LYS A 96 11.66 -2.95 -13.29
CA LYS A 96 12.29 -1.65 -13.05
C LYS A 96 11.70 -0.96 -11.82
N VAL A 97 12.41 0.07 -11.39
CA VAL A 97 12.00 0.96 -10.31
C VAL A 97 12.26 2.39 -10.75
N SER A 98 11.25 3.23 -10.60
CA SER A 98 11.30 4.65 -10.95
C SER A 98 11.24 5.51 -9.70
N SER A 99 12.01 6.59 -9.69
CA SER A 99 11.94 7.65 -8.68
C SER A 99 11.45 8.93 -9.30
N TYR A 100 10.51 9.60 -8.63
CA TYR A 100 9.92 10.85 -9.05
C TYR A 100 10.05 11.91 -7.95
N ALA A 101 10.29 13.15 -8.36
CA ALA A 101 10.18 14.32 -7.51
C ALA A 101 8.71 14.76 -7.42
N ILE A 102 8.28 15.18 -6.24
CA ILE A 102 6.98 15.80 -6.01
C ILE A 102 7.25 17.28 -5.68
N ASP A 103 6.72 18.18 -6.51
CA ASP A 103 6.82 19.61 -6.25
C ASP A 103 6.02 20.00 -4.99
N PRO A 104 6.64 20.63 -3.98
CA PRO A 104 5.98 20.87 -2.69
C PRO A 104 4.86 21.92 -2.72
N LYS A 105 4.71 22.66 -3.83
CA LYS A 105 3.67 23.70 -3.96
C LYS A 105 2.49 23.23 -4.82
N THR A 106 2.79 22.57 -5.93
CA THR A 106 1.83 22.16 -6.96
C THR A 106 1.51 20.66 -6.89
N HIS A 107 2.31 19.88 -6.16
CA HIS A 107 2.31 18.42 -6.13
C HIS A 107 2.50 17.78 -7.51
N ALA A 108 3.02 18.53 -8.49
CA ALA A 108 3.37 17.98 -9.79
C ALA A 108 4.48 16.93 -9.63
N ILE A 109 4.31 15.80 -10.31
CA ILE A 109 5.21 14.65 -10.22
C ILE A 109 6.07 14.60 -11.48
N SER A 110 7.38 14.54 -11.32
CA SER A 110 8.33 14.51 -12.44
C SER A 110 9.40 13.45 -12.24
N LEU A 111 9.77 12.74 -13.30
CA LEU A 111 10.74 11.63 -13.22
C LEU A 111 12.13 12.17 -12.84
N ILE A 112 12.76 11.57 -11.85
CA ILE A 112 14.18 11.79 -11.51
C ILE A 112 15.03 10.79 -12.30
N ASN A 113 14.82 9.50 -12.07
CA ASN A 113 15.47 8.43 -12.81
C ASN A 113 14.72 7.11 -12.71
N GLN A 114 15.14 6.14 -13.51
CA GLN A 114 14.66 4.77 -13.50
C GLN A 114 15.86 3.82 -13.56
N VAL A 115 15.78 2.71 -12.81
CA VAL A 115 16.82 1.68 -12.77
C VAL A 115 16.18 0.29 -12.84
N GLN A 116 16.96 -0.73 -13.20
CA GLN A 116 16.50 -2.12 -13.16
C GLN A 116 16.43 -2.62 -11.72
N SER A 117 15.42 -3.41 -11.39
CA SER A 117 15.33 -4.09 -10.08
C SER A 117 16.17 -5.37 -10.02
N LEU A 118 16.76 -5.78 -11.15
CA LEU A 118 17.51 -7.03 -11.35
C LEU A 118 16.71 -8.31 -11.03
N GLY A 119 15.38 -8.21 -11.06
CA GLY A 119 14.46 -9.34 -11.02
C GLY A 119 13.21 -9.06 -11.85
N ASN A 120 12.34 -10.05 -11.98
CA ASN A 120 11.11 -9.93 -12.75
C ASN A 120 9.93 -9.53 -11.85
N GLU A 121 9.00 -8.77 -12.43
CA GLU A 121 7.75 -8.34 -11.80
C GLU A 121 7.93 -7.80 -10.36
N PRO A 122 8.69 -6.70 -10.14
CA PRO A 122 8.72 -6.03 -8.85
C PRO A 122 7.31 -5.56 -8.50
N THR A 123 6.74 -6.10 -7.42
CA THR A 123 5.31 -5.93 -7.09
C THR A 123 5.08 -5.08 -5.84
N HIS A 124 6.14 -4.79 -5.09
CA HIS A 124 6.08 -4.00 -3.87
C HIS A 124 7.40 -3.29 -3.62
N SER A 125 7.35 -2.11 -3.00
CA SER A 125 8.53 -1.49 -2.41
C SER A 125 8.21 -0.81 -1.07
N SER A 126 9.24 -0.62 -0.25
CA SER A 126 9.16 0.22 0.95
C SER A 126 10.51 0.87 1.22
N LEU A 127 10.52 1.95 2.00
CA LEU A 127 11.76 2.55 2.46
C LEU A 127 12.28 1.81 3.70
N SER A 128 13.60 1.70 3.77
CA SER A 128 14.32 1.43 5.03
C SER A 128 13.97 2.48 6.09
N GLY A 129 14.13 2.14 7.37
CA GLY A 129 13.74 3.01 8.48
C GLY A 129 14.42 4.39 8.52
N ASP A 130 15.59 4.54 7.88
CA ASP A 130 16.30 5.81 7.74
C ASP A 130 16.11 6.48 6.36
N GLY A 131 15.31 5.88 5.48
CA GLY A 131 15.01 6.37 4.13
C GLY A 131 16.18 6.28 3.14
N ARG A 132 17.31 5.68 3.51
CA ARG A 132 18.53 5.65 2.66
C ARG A 132 18.56 4.53 1.64
N HIS A 133 17.69 3.54 1.79
CA HIS A 133 17.49 2.46 0.85
C HIS A 133 16.01 2.23 0.56
N LEU A 134 15.72 1.86 -0.69
CA LEU A 134 14.46 1.32 -1.14
C LEU A 134 14.58 -0.20 -1.21
N LEU A 135 13.68 -0.88 -0.51
CA LEU A 135 13.52 -2.33 -0.47
C LEU A 135 12.51 -2.71 -1.54
N VAL A 136 12.87 -3.57 -2.49
CA VAL A 136 12.05 -3.92 -3.65
C VAL A 136 11.82 -5.42 -3.68
N SER A 137 10.56 -5.82 -3.78
CA SER A 137 10.14 -7.22 -3.82
C SER A 137 9.88 -7.63 -5.26
N ASN A 138 10.84 -8.32 -5.87
CA ASN A 138 10.68 -8.96 -7.18
C ASN A 138 9.90 -10.27 -6.98
N TYR A 139 8.68 -10.33 -7.51
CA TYR A 139 7.82 -11.50 -7.36
C TYR A 139 8.29 -12.66 -8.25
N SER A 140 8.61 -12.37 -9.52
CA SER A 140 8.93 -13.33 -10.58
C SER A 140 7.88 -14.43 -10.78
N VAL A 141 7.02 -14.34 -11.80
CA VAL A 141 6.05 -15.43 -12.08
C VAL A 141 6.75 -16.71 -12.53
N LEU A 142 7.89 -16.61 -13.23
CA LEU A 142 8.66 -17.76 -13.69
C LEU A 142 9.50 -18.39 -12.57
N GLU A 143 9.69 -19.70 -12.66
CA GLU A 143 10.48 -20.50 -11.69
C GLU A 143 11.95 -20.08 -11.66
N ASP A 144 12.52 -19.76 -12.82
CA ASP A 144 13.92 -19.35 -12.99
C ASP A 144 13.97 -17.93 -13.60
N PRO A 145 14.59 -16.93 -12.93
CA PRO A 145 15.41 -17.03 -11.72
C PRO A 145 14.63 -17.07 -10.39
N GLY A 146 13.30 -16.94 -10.43
CA GLY A 146 12.47 -16.81 -9.23
C GLY A 146 12.58 -15.42 -8.58
N GLY A 147 11.86 -15.26 -7.49
CA GLY A 147 11.71 -14.00 -6.77
C GLY A 147 12.93 -13.63 -5.93
N THR A 148 13.09 -12.33 -5.70
CA THR A 148 14.19 -11.75 -4.93
C THR A 148 13.77 -10.52 -4.14
N LEU A 149 14.42 -10.28 -3.01
CA LEU A 149 14.49 -8.98 -2.36
C LEU A 149 15.70 -8.22 -2.92
N ALA A 150 15.45 -7.06 -3.53
CA ALA A 150 16.48 -6.15 -4.00
C ALA A 150 16.60 -4.92 -3.07
N VAL A 151 17.82 -4.44 -2.87
CA VAL A 151 18.10 -3.23 -2.07
C VAL A 151 18.79 -2.20 -2.95
N LEU A 152 18.16 -1.02 -3.06
CA LEU A 152 18.64 0.08 -3.88
C LEU A 152 18.94 1.30 -2.99
N PRO A 153 20.16 1.88 -3.04
CA PRO A 153 20.44 3.13 -2.34
C PRO A 153 19.63 4.30 -2.92
N VAL A 154 19.13 5.15 -2.02
CA VAL A 154 18.38 6.37 -2.32
C VAL A 154 19.27 7.56 -1.97
N GLY A 155 19.65 8.34 -2.99
CA GLY A 155 20.38 9.58 -2.81
C GLY A 155 19.56 10.65 -2.08
N ALA A 156 20.21 11.65 -1.50
CA ALA A 156 19.53 12.80 -0.87
C ALA A 156 18.70 13.63 -1.88
N ASP A 157 19.07 13.58 -3.16
CA ASP A 157 18.29 14.13 -4.27
C ASP A 157 17.11 13.22 -4.67
N GLY A 158 16.97 12.04 -4.07
CA GLY A 158 15.99 11.01 -4.38
C GLY A 158 16.37 10.10 -5.55
N LYS A 159 17.58 10.26 -6.12
CA LYS A 159 18.03 9.41 -7.22
C LYS A 159 18.28 7.99 -6.72
N LEU A 160 17.77 7.01 -7.46
CA LEU A 160 18.04 5.59 -7.19
C LEU A 160 19.40 5.21 -7.78
N SER A 161 20.25 4.57 -6.98
CA SER A 161 21.47 3.91 -7.46
C SER A 161 21.15 2.47 -7.91
N PRO A 162 22.05 1.81 -8.67
CA PRO A 162 21.92 0.40 -8.97
C PRO A 162 21.75 -0.45 -7.70
N VAL A 163 21.13 -1.63 -7.86
CA VAL A 163 20.96 -2.61 -6.79
C VAL A 163 22.31 -2.97 -6.18
N VAL A 164 22.44 -2.86 -4.85
CA VAL A 164 23.66 -3.25 -4.11
C VAL A 164 23.56 -4.66 -3.54
N GLN A 165 22.34 -5.13 -3.26
CA GLN A 165 22.10 -6.45 -2.70
C GLN A 165 20.86 -7.09 -3.30
N LEU A 166 20.98 -8.38 -3.65
CA LEU A 166 19.88 -9.27 -4.02
C LEU A 166 19.84 -10.45 -3.07
N SER A 167 18.66 -10.87 -2.65
CA SER A 167 18.47 -12.06 -1.82
C SER A 167 17.31 -12.88 -2.36
N SER A 168 17.59 -14.10 -2.80
CA SER A 168 16.57 -15.10 -3.12
C SER A 168 16.41 -16.07 -1.94
N HIS A 169 15.36 -16.87 -1.98
CA HIS A 169 14.97 -17.75 -0.89
C HIS A 169 14.74 -19.19 -1.37
N GLN A 170 14.85 -20.14 -0.45
CA GLN A 170 14.52 -21.52 -0.76
C GLN A 170 12.99 -21.71 -0.78
N PRO A 171 12.40 -22.19 -1.89
CA PRO A 171 10.97 -22.43 -2.00
C PRO A 171 10.50 -23.56 -1.09
N SER A 172 9.21 -23.57 -0.75
CA SER A 172 8.61 -24.65 0.04
C SER A 172 8.32 -25.90 -0.79
N ARG A 173 8.10 -25.72 -2.11
CA ARG A 173 7.72 -26.79 -3.06
C ARG A 173 6.43 -27.53 -2.67
N VAL A 174 5.58 -26.89 -1.87
CA VAL A 174 4.31 -27.47 -1.41
C VAL A 174 3.28 -27.42 -2.53
N ASN A 175 3.14 -26.26 -3.18
CA ASN A 175 2.28 -26.09 -4.35
C ASN A 175 3.11 -26.11 -5.65
N PRO A 176 2.87 -27.08 -6.56
CA PRO A 176 3.67 -27.24 -7.77
C PRO A 176 3.46 -26.13 -8.82
N GLU A 177 2.40 -25.34 -8.71
CA GLU A 177 2.11 -24.25 -9.66
C GLU A 177 2.63 -22.89 -9.18
N ARG A 178 2.75 -22.69 -7.87
CA ARG A 178 2.92 -21.36 -7.26
C ARG A 178 4.07 -21.27 -6.24
N GLN A 179 4.75 -22.37 -5.93
CA GLN A 179 5.77 -22.43 -4.88
C GLN A 179 6.98 -23.28 -5.26
N MET A 180 7.26 -23.42 -6.56
CA MET A 180 8.46 -24.11 -7.07
C MET A 180 9.71 -23.23 -7.05
N SER A 181 9.55 -21.91 -6.95
CA SER A 181 10.60 -20.93 -6.73
C SER A 181 10.20 -19.91 -5.66
N ALA A 182 11.14 -19.04 -5.28
CA ALA A 182 10.87 -17.90 -4.41
C ALA A 182 9.88 -16.93 -5.07
N HIS A 183 9.06 -16.26 -4.27
CA HIS A 183 8.16 -15.19 -4.72
C HIS A 183 8.04 -14.12 -3.62
N VAL A 184 9.06 -13.26 -3.48
CA VAL A 184 9.01 -12.17 -2.49
C VAL A 184 7.91 -11.20 -2.90
N HIS A 185 6.86 -11.11 -2.09
CA HIS A 185 5.68 -10.32 -2.43
C HIS A 185 5.66 -8.97 -1.71
N SER A 186 6.27 -8.85 -0.53
CA SER A 186 6.51 -7.56 0.11
C SER A 186 7.69 -7.62 1.06
N ALA A 187 8.32 -6.46 1.29
CA ALA A 187 9.35 -6.27 2.28
C ALA A 187 9.07 -4.98 3.04
N VAL A 188 9.09 -5.02 4.37
CA VAL A 188 8.78 -3.87 5.23
C VAL A 188 9.78 -3.76 6.38
N SER A 189 10.14 -2.52 6.74
CA SER A 189 10.98 -2.26 7.92
C SER A 189 10.19 -2.49 9.21
N SER A 190 10.87 -2.90 10.28
CA SER A 190 10.31 -2.82 11.62
C SER A 190 10.00 -1.37 12.00
N PRO A 191 9.09 -1.15 12.97
CA PRO A 191 8.75 0.20 13.46
C PRO A 191 9.96 0.99 13.98
N ASP A 192 10.97 0.30 14.51
CA ASP A 192 12.22 0.92 14.99
C ASP A 192 13.32 1.03 13.92
N GLY A 193 13.03 0.58 12.68
CA GLY A 193 13.93 0.64 11.53
C GLY A 193 15.13 -0.31 11.57
N LYS A 194 15.25 -1.19 12.58
CA LYS A 194 16.42 -2.07 12.75
C LYS A 194 16.34 -3.37 11.96
N TYR A 195 15.16 -3.80 11.57
CA TYR A 195 14.94 -5.06 10.88
C TYR A 195 14.12 -4.86 9.60
N VAL A 196 14.26 -5.78 8.66
CA VAL A 196 13.45 -5.89 7.45
C VAL A 196 12.81 -7.27 7.41
N PHE A 197 11.50 -7.31 7.17
CA PHE A 197 10.70 -8.51 7.05
C PHE A 197 10.30 -8.71 5.59
N ALA A 198 10.77 -9.79 4.97
CA ALA A 198 10.47 -10.12 3.57
C ALA A 198 9.53 -11.33 3.52
N ASN A 199 8.31 -11.08 3.03
CA ASN A 199 7.26 -12.09 2.90
C ASN A 199 7.44 -12.81 1.57
N ASP A 200 7.75 -14.10 1.62
CA ASP A 200 7.97 -14.91 0.43
C ASP A 200 6.86 -15.95 0.26
N LEU A 201 5.98 -15.69 -0.71
CA LEU A 201 4.85 -16.55 -1.05
C LEU A 201 5.32 -17.95 -1.44
N GLY A 202 6.42 -18.04 -2.18
CA GLY A 202 7.00 -19.29 -2.66
C GLY A 202 7.62 -20.15 -1.56
N ALA A 203 8.04 -19.53 -0.45
CA ALA A 203 8.80 -20.19 0.61
C ALA A 203 7.99 -20.58 1.85
N ASP A 204 6.74 -20.13 1.98
CA ASP A 204 5.92 -20.20 3.20
C ASP A 204 6.65 -19.62 4.43
N LYS A 205 7.38 -18.52 4.23
CA LYS A 205 8.22 -17.89 5.26
C LYS A 205 8.14 -16.37 5.23
N VAL A 206 8.28 -15.78 6.41
CA VAL A 206 8.71 -14.38 6.55
C VAL A 206 10.21 -14.40 6.87
N PHE A 207 11.04 -13.98 5.94
CA PHE A 207 12.48 -13.83 6.17
C PHE A 207 12.77 -12.55 6.96
N ILE A 208 13.75 -12.62 7.86
CA ILE A 208 14.07 -11.54 8.80
C ILE A 208 15.54 -11.17 8.60
N TYR A 209 15.75 -9.89 8.32
CA TYR A 209 17.08 -9.32 8.15
C TYR A 209 17.29 -8.23 9.20
N ARG A 210 18.46 -8.18 9.80
CA ARG A 210 18.97 -6.95 10.43
C ARG A 210 19.37 -5.97 9.35
N TYR A 211 19.00 -4.71 9.52
CA TYR A 211 19.39 -3.61 8.65
C TYR A 211 20.56 -2.84 9.28
N ASP A 212 21.74 -2.98 8.69
CA ASP A 212 22.97 -2.32 9.15
C ASP A 212 23.78 -1.73 7.99
N PRO A 213 23.29 -0.65 7.37
CA PRO A 213 23.95 -0.02 6.23
C PRO A 213 25.26 0.70 6.60
N LYS A 214 25.54 0.90 7.90
CA LYS A 214 26.79 1.53 8.35
C LYS A 214 27.91 0.51 8.43
N ALA A 215 27.61 -0.69 8.94
CA ALA A 215 28.59 -1.77 8.98
C ALA A 215 28.88 -2.34 7.59
N ASN A 216 27.85 -2.49 6.74
CA ASN A 216 27.99 -3.11 5.41
C ASN A 216 27.23 -2.32 4.33
N PRO A 217 27.79 -1.23 3.78
CA PRO A 217 27.11 -0.40 2.77
C PRO A 217 26.75 -1.15 1.47
N GLU A 218 27.52 -2.18 1.10
CA GLU A 218 27.26 -3.01 -0.09
C GLU A 218 26.28 -4.16 0.20
N LEU A 219 26.13 -4.57 1.47
CA LEU A 219 25.24 -5.64 1.92
C LEU A 219 24.48 -5.19 3.17
N PRO A 220 23.59 -4.19 3.05
CA PRO A 220 22.93 -3.56 4.19
C PRO A 220 21.99 -4.51 4.96
N LEU A 221 21.59 -5.64 4.37
CA LEU A 221 20.76 -6.66 5.01
C LEU A 221 21.59 -7.87 5.39
N ILE A 222 21.52 -8.23 6.67
CA ILE A 222 22.20 -9.40 7.25
C ILE A 222 21.10 -10.31 7.81
N ALA A 223 21.12 -11.61 7.49
CA ALA A 223 20.15 -12.54 8.05
C ALA A 223 20.14 -12.44 9.60
N ALA A 224 18.95 -12.32 10.19
CA ALA A 224 18.78 -12.30 11.64
C ALA A 224 18.90 -13.71 12.24
N ASP A 225 18.86 -13.80 13.56
CA ASP A 225 18.71 -15.07 14.28
C ASP A 225 17.47 -15.02 15.19
N PRO A 226 16.39 -15.77 14.88
CA PRO A 226 16.24 -16.64 13.72
C PRO A 226 16.12 -15.86 12.39
N ALA A 227 16.56 -16.47 11.29
CA ALA A 227 16.55 -15.83 9.96
C ALA A 227 15.17 -15.78 9.31
N PHE A 228 14.18 -16.48 9.86
CA PHE A 228 12.82 -16.50 9.34
C PHE A 228 11.79 -16.97 10.38
N VAL A 229 10.52 -16.64 10.13
CA VAL A 229 9.36 -17.32 10.71
C VAL A 229 8.78 -18.30 9.69
N GLN A 230 8.62 -19.56 10.10
CA GLN A 230 7.95 -20.58 9.29
C GLN A 230 6.42 -20.45 9.44
N LEU A 231 5.70 -20.49 8.32
CA LEU A 231 4.24 -20.46 8.26
C LEU A 231 3.70 -21.82 7.82
N PRO A 232 2.36 -22.04 7.90
CA PRO A 232 1.76 -23.28 7.43
C PRO A 232 2.16 -23.60 5.97
N PRO A 233 2.45 -24.88 5.64
CA PRO A 233 2.77 -25.28 4.27
C PRO A 233 1.66 -24.89 3.29
N GLY A 234 2.01 -24.28 2.16
CA GLY A 234 1.05 -23.84 1.14
C GLY A 234 0.26 -22.58 1.50
N SER A 235 0.70 -21.81 2.49
CA SER A 235 0.01 -20.60 2.95
C SER A 235 0.27 -19.38 2.07
N GLY A 236 1.49 -19.23 1.57
CA GLY A 236 1.85 -18.14 0.66
C GLY A 236 1.75 -16.75 1.29
N PRO A 237 2.64 -16.35 2.22
CA PRO A 237 2.63 -15.02 2.83
C PRO A 237 2.77 -13.90 1.81
N ARG A 238 2.01 -12.82 2.01
CA ARG A 238 1.84 -11.75 1.04
C ARG A 238 2.24 -10.38 1.58
N HIS A 239 1.36 -9.71 2.34
CA HIS A 239 1.61 -8.36 2.89
C HIS A 239 1.64 -8.39 4.42
N LEU A 240 2.65 -7.75 5.02
CA LEU A 240 2.80 -7.59 6.47
C LEU A 240 2.57 -6.13 6.86
N LEU A 241 1.79 -5.91 7.92
CA LEU A 241 1.50 -4.60 8.49
C LEU A 241 1.81 -4.60 9.99
N PHE A 242 2.61 -3.65 10.46
CA PHE A 242 2.81 -3.42 11.89
C PHE A 242 1.71 -2.53 12.49
N SER A 243 1.38 -2.75 13.77
CA SER A 243 0.57 -1.80 14.54
C SER A 243 1.33 -0.48 14.73
N ALA A 244 0.59 0.61 14.92
CA ALA A 244 1.18 1.95 15.08
C ALA A 244 2.07 2.08 16.33
N ASP A 245 1.77 1.33 17.39
CA ASP A 245 2.60 1.24 18.60
C ASP A 245 3.77 0.25 18.44
N GLY A 246 3.85 -0.42 17.30
CA GLY A 246 4.91 -1.33 16.91
C GLY A 246 4.93 -2.65 17.68
N LYS A 247 3.89 -3.02 18.43
CA LYS A 247 3.89 -4.24 19.25
C LYS A 247 3.29 -5.46 18.58
N HIS A 248 2.51 -5.26 17.52
CA HIS A 248 1.83 -6.34 16.82
C HIS A 248 2.11 -6.24 15.32
N ALA A 249 1.93 -7.36 14.63
CA ALA A 249 1.92 -7.40 13.18
C ALA A 249 0.82 -8.32 12.64
N TRP A 250 0.28 -7.98 11.49
CA TRP A 250 -0.71 -8.78 10.76
C TRP A 250 -0.15 -9.14 9.38
N LEU A 251 -0.32 -10.39 8.97
CA LEU A 251 0.20 -10.91 7.71
C LEU A 251 -0.92 -11.58 6.92
N THR A 252 -1.18 -11.12 5.71
CA THR A 252 -2.03 -11.87 4.77
C THR A 252 -1.28 -13.07 4.20
N MET A 253 -1.93 -14.21 4.13
CA MET A 253 -1.47 -15.42 3.45
C MET A 253 -2.40 -15.69 2.28
N GLU A 254 -1.88 -15.45 1.08
CA GLU A 254 -2.64 -15.43 -0.16
C GLU A 254 -3.28 -16.79 -0.43
N MET A 255 -2.49 -17.85 -0.40
CA MET A 255 -2.89 -19.15 -0.92
C MET A 255 -3.81 -19.91 0.04
N SER A 256 -3.62 -19.73 1.35
CA SER A 256 -4.52 -20.31 2.37
C SER A 256 -5.71 -19.42 2.71
N ALA A 257 -5.79 -18.21 2.16
CA ALA A 257 -6.82 -17.21 2.51
C ALA A 257 -6.92 -16.99 4.03
N GLN A 258 -5.78 -16.67 4.66
CA GLN A 258 -5.68 -16.49 6.11
C GLN A 258 -5.01 -15.17 6.49
N VAL A 259 -5.17 -14.77 7.75
CA VAL A 259 -4.37 -13.71 8.38
C VAL A 259 -3.68 -14.28 9.61
N ALA A 260 -2.36 -14.21 9.65
CA ALA A 260 -1.60 -14.47 10.87
C ALA A 260 -1.45 -13.18 11.69
N VAL A 261 -1.64 -13.29 13.00
CA VAL A 261 -1.42 -12.21 13.98
C VAL A 261 -0.17 -12.55 14.78
N PHE A 262 0.72 -11.59 14.94
CA PHE A 262 1.97 -11.74 15.69
C PHE A 262 2.09 -10.69 16.79
N ASP A 263 2.71 -11.08 17.90
CA ASP A 263 3.45 -10.13 18.73
C ASP A 263 4.80 -9.85 18.09
N TYR A 264 5.24 -8.59 18.14
CA TYR A 264 6.55 -8.16 17.70
C TYR A 264 7.40 -7.67 18.87
N GLN A 265 8.63 -8.16 18.96
CA GLN A 265 9.63 -7.65 19.89
C GLN A 265 11.03 -7.84 19.30
N ASP A 266 11.73 -6.73 19.06
CA ASP A 266 13.15 -6.71 18.66
C ASP A 266 13.52 -7.73 17.57
N GLY A 267 12.87 -7.60 16.41
CA GLY A 267 13.11 -8.48 15.27
C GLY A 267 12.40 -9.84 15.33
N ARG A 268 11.78 -10.20 16.46
CA ARG A 268 11.06 -11.47 16.62
C ARG A 268 9.56 -11.29 16.43
N LEU A 269 8.99 -12.10 15.52
CA LEU A 269 7.53 -12.26 15.36
C LEU A 269 7.09 -13.57 16.03
N THR A 270 6.17 -13.48 16.99
CA THR A 270 5.60 -14.65 17.69
C THR A 270 4.12 -14.78 17.36
N GLN A 271 3.72 -15.85 16.67
CA GLN A 271 2.34 -16.02 16.22
C GLN A 271 1.38 -16.20 17.41
N ARG A 272 0.27 -15.45 17.38
CA ARG A 272 -0.78 -15.44 18.42
C ARG A 272 -2.11 -15.99 17.93
N GLN A 273 -2.45 -15.73 16.67
CA GLN A 273 -3.72 -16.12 16.10
C GLN A 273 -3.53 -16.41 14.62
N LEU A 274 -4.33 -17.36 14.12
CA LEU A 274 -4.51 -17.62 12.70
C LEU A 274 -6.00 -17.47 12.39
N VAL A 275 -6.34 -16.48 11.57
CA VAL A 275 -7.72 -16.17 11.19
C VAL A 275 -8.00 -16.76 9.82
N ASP A 276 -9.05 -17.58 9.74
CA ASP A 276 -9.50 -18.17 8.49
C ASP A 276 -10.49 -17.24 7.75
N LEU A 277 -10.08 -16.70 6.61
CA LEU A 277 -10.95 -15.89 5.76
C LEU A 277 -11.87 -16.78 4.90
N ALA A 278 -11.64 -18.08 4.80
CA ALA A 278 -12.50 -19.04 4.11
C ALA A 278 -13.75 -19.43 4.91
N ALA A 279 -13.82 -19.10 6.21
CA ALA A 279 -14.92 -19.46 7.12
C ALA A 279 -15.23 -20.98 7.10
N GLY A 280 -14.18 -21.80 7.11
CA GLY A 280 -14.26 -23.26 7.14
C GLY A 280 -14.72 -23.93 5.84
N LYS A 281 -14.88 -23.17 4.75
CA LYS A 281 -15.28 -23.72 3.45
C LYS A 281 -14.04 -24.16 2.66
N PRO A 282 -13.90 -25.45 2.29
CA PRO A 282 -12.86 -25.85 1.36
C PRO A 282 -13.17 -25.18 0.02
N GLN A 283 -12.26 -24.37 -0.56
CA GLN A 283 -12.57 -23.85 -1.88
C GLN A 283 -11.42 -23.23 -2.69
N PRO A 284 -11.35 -23.55 -4.00
CA PRO A 284 -10.64 -22.73 -4.97
C PRO A 284 -11.29 -21.34 -5.06
N GLY A 285 -10.47 -20.31 -5.22
CA GLY A 285 -10.95 -18.95 -5.49
C GLY A 285 -11.17 -18.07 -4.27
N ARG A 286 -10.38 -18.20 -3.20
CA ARG A 286 -10.13 -17.12 -2.25
C ARG A 286 -8.63 -16.86 -2.19
N ALA A 287 -8.24 -15.60 -2.26
CA ALA A 287 -6.84 -15.19 -2.25
C ALA A 287 -6.69 -13.87 -1.50
N ALA A 288 -6.23 -13.96 -0.24
CA ALA A 288 -5.97 -12.78 0.58
C ALA A 288 -5.00 -11.84 -0.17
N ALA A 289 -5.27 -10.54 -0.10
CA ALA A 289 -4.50 -9.54 -0.81
C ALA A 289 -3.97 -8.48 0.16
N ALA A 290 -4.57 -7.29 0.13
CA ALA A 290 -4.14 -6.15 0.92
C ALA A 290 -4.70 -6.23 2.34
N LEU A 291 -4.00 -5.59 3.27
CA LEU A 291 -4.51 -5.30 4.60
C LEU A 291 -4.10 -3.89 5.02
N HIS A 292 -5.01 -3.17 5.66
CA HIS A 292 -4.77 -1.84 6.21
C HIS A 292 -5.53 -1.68 7.53
N ALA A 293 -4.94 -0.98 8.49
CA ALA A 293 -5.59 -0.64 9.74
C ALA A 293 -6.19 0.77 9.68
N SER A 294 -7.25 1.01 10.44
CA SER A 294 -7.72 2.36 10.70
C SER A 294 -6.67 3.16 11.47
N ARG A 295 -6.61 4.47 11.26
CA ARG A 295 -5.64 5.37 11.92
C ARG A 295 -5.66 5.30 13.45
N ASP A 296 -6.83 5.03 14.02
CA ASP A 296 -7.00 4.88 15.47
C ASP A 296 -6.63 3.48 15.99
N GLY A 297 -6.16 2.58 15.13
CA GLY A 297 -5.71 1.23 15.47
C GLY A 297 -6.81 0.27 15.92
N LYS A 298 -8.09 0.62 15.74
CA LYS A 298 -9.22 -0.19 16.25
C LYS A 298 -9.74 -1.23 15.26
N PHE A 299 -9.52 -1.03 13.97
CA PHE A 299 -10.07 -1.90 12.94
C PHE A 299 -9.03 -2.30 11.92
N LEU A 300 -9.04 -3.56 11.51
CA LEU A 300 -8.25 -4.08 10.39
C LEU A 300 -9.19 -4.43 9.24
N TYR A 301 -8.79 -4.07 8.03
CA TYR A 301 -9.48 -4.38 6.79
C TYR A 301 -8.60 -5.33 5.98
N VAL A 302 -9.21 -6.31 5.32
CA VAL A 302 -8.47 -7.27 4.49
C VAL A 302 -9.25 -7.50 3.20
N SER A 303 -8.61 -7.29 2.05
CA SER A 303 -9.22 -7.67 0.78
C SER A 303 -8.96 -9.14 0.47
N ASN A 304 -9.99 -9.81 -0.04
CA ASN A 304 -9.95 -11.22 -0.41
C ASN A 304 -10.49 -11.36 -1.83
N ARG A 305 -9.60 -11.76 -2.74
CA ARG A 305 -9.89 -11.92 -4.17
C ARG A 305 -10.45 -13.31 -4.47
N GLY A 306 -10.92 -13.50 -5.69
CA GLY A 306 -11.29 -14.80 -6.23
C GLY A 306 -12.78 -14.81 -6.57
N THR A 307 -13.53 -15.82 -6.15
CA THR A 307 -14.96 -15.93 -6.47
C THR A 307 -15.84 -15.06 -5.58
N THR A 308 -15.43 -14.77 -4.34
CA THR A 308 -16.23 -13.95 -3.42
C THR A 308 -15.98 -12.46 -3.51
N ASN A 309 -14.76 -12.04 -3.85
CA ASN A 309 -14.36 -10.64 -4.03
C ASN A 309 -14.94 -9.73 -2.94
N GLU A 310 -14.34 -9.77 -1.76
CA GLU A 310 -14.84 -9.13 -0.55
C GLU A 310 -13.75 -8.33 0.19
N VAL A 311 -14.16 -7.33 0.95
CA VAL A 311 -13.37 -6.75 2.04
C VAL A 311 -13.95 -7.24 3.36
N LEU A 312 -13.10 -7.84 4.19
CA LEU A 312 -13.43 -8.26 5.54
C LEU A 312 -13.02 -7.17 6.53
N VAL A 313 -13.86 -6.95 7.54
CA VAL A 313 -13.64 -5.97 8.61
C VAL A 313 -13.47 -6.71 9.92
N PHE A 314 -12.41 -6.36 10.66
CA PHE A 314 -12.10 -6.93 11.97
C PHE A 314 -11.99 -5.83 13.02
N ALA A 315 -12.50 -6.08 14.23
CA ALA A 315 -12.08 -5.35 15.41
C ALA A 315 -10.70 -5.87 15.86
N ILE A 316 -9.84 -4.94 16.27
CA ILE A 316 -8.53 -5.24 16.84
C ILE A 316 -8.65 -5.19 18.37
N ASP A 317 -8.20 -6.25 19.04
CA ASP A 317 -7.95 -6.21 20.48
C ASP A 317 -6.73 -5.32 20.75
N PRO A 318 -6.86 -4.22 21.53
CA PRO A 318 -5.79 -3.25 21.70
C PRO A 318 -4.61 -3.76 22.54
N ALA A 319 -4.77 -4.86 23.28
CA ALA A 319 -3.71 -5.42 24.12
C ALA A 319 -2.99 -6.60 23.46
N ALA A 320 -3.72 -7.41 22.70
CA ALA A 320 -3.21 -8.64 22.10
C ALA A 320 -3.05 -8.57 20.56
N GLY A 321 -3.55 -7.52 19.91
CA GLY A 321 -3.57 -7.38 18.45
C GLY A 321 -4.49 -8.38 17.74
N THR A 322 -5.18 -9.26 18.48
CA THR A 322 -6.03 -10.30 17.90
C THR A 322 -7.24 -9.72 17.20
N LEU A 323 -7.73 -10.43 16.19
CA LEU A 323 -8.79 -10.00 15.31
C LEU A 323 -10.10 -10.72 15.60
N LYS A 324 -11.19 -9.96 15.63
CA LYS A 324 -12.56 -10.47 15.65
C LYS A 324 -13.31 -9.97 14.42
N GLU A 325 -13.77 -10.89 13.58
CA GLU A 325 -14.53 -10.54 12.37
C GLU A 325 -15.83 -9.81 12.75
N LEU A 326 -16.11 -8.70 12.07
CA LEU A 326 -17.32 -7.88 12.23
C LEU A 326 -18.21 -7.93 10.99
N GLN A 327 -17.60 -7.97 9.80
CA GLN A 327 -18.32 -7.85 8.54
C GLN A 327 -17.54 -8.48 7.39
N ARG A 328 -18.29 -8.99 6.41
CA ARG A 328 -17.85 -9.25 5.05
C ARG A 328 -18.67 -8.40 4.11
N ARG A 329 -18.02 -7.65 3.23
CA ARG A 329 -18.69 -6.79 2.25
C ARG A 329 -18.18 -7.13 0.86
N SER A 330 -19.08 -7.36 -0.09
CA SER A 330 -18.72 -7.43 -1.51
C SER A 330 -17.97 -6.16 -1.92
N VAL A 331 -17.00 -6.28 -2.83
CA VAL A 331 -16.32 -5.14 -3.43
C VAL A 331 -17.05 -4.57 -4.64
N GLU A 332 -18.17 -5.18 -5.04
CA GLU A 332 -18.97 -4.80 -6.21
C GLU A 332 -18.16 -4.71 -7.51
N GLY A 333 -17.20 -5.61 -7.63
CA GLY A 333 -16.27 -5.75 -8.75
C GLY A 333 -15.46 -7.03 -8.64
N ASP A 334 -14.38 -7.11 -9.41
CA ASP A 334 -13.52 -8.29 -9.47
C ASP A 334 -12.05 -7.94 -9.18
N HIS A 335 -11.41 -8.83 -8.42
CA HIS A 335 -10.00 -8.78 -8.06
C HIS A 335 -9.61 -7.49 -7.28
N PRO A 336 -10.11 -7.31 -6.04
CA PRO A 336 -9.74 -6.18 -5.17
C PRO A 336 -8.27 -6.28 -4.75
N ARG A 337 -7.37 -5.78 -5.60
CA ARG A 337 -5.91 -5.92 -5.48
C ARG A 337 -5.38 -5.09 -4.32
N GLU A 338 -5.92 -3.89 -4.15
CA GLU A 338 -5.61 -2.93 -3.09
C GLU A 338 -6.84 -2.14 -2.68
N PHE A 339 -6.74 -1.46 -1.54
CA PHE A 339 -7.71 -0.49 -1.09
C PHE A 339 -7.05 0.56 -0.19
N SER A 340 -7.71 1.69 0.04
CA SER A 340 -7.21 2.74 0.92
C SER A 340 -8.33 3.32 1.76
N LEU A 341 -8.03 3.63 3.03
CA LEU A 341 -8.92 4.46 3.85
C LEU A 341 -8.65 5.92 3.53
N ASP A 342 -9.71 6.71 3.39
CA ASP A 342 -9.54 8.14 3.22
C ASP A 342 -8.98 8.82 4.48
N PRO A 343 -8.42 10.04 4.36
CA PRO A 343 -7.78 10.72 5.49
C PRO A 343 -8.72 11.01 6.65
N SER A 344 -10.01 11.23 6.37
CA SER A 344 -11.04 11.43 7.39
C SER A 344 -11.49 10.13 8.06
N GLY A 345 -11.17 8.97 7.46
CA GLY A 345 -11.60 7.65 7.91
C GLY A 345 -13.08 7.36 7.67
N LYS A 346 -13.80 8.18 6.90
CA LYS A 346 -15.24 8.03 6.60
C LYS A 346 -15.49 7.24 5.32
N PHE A 347 -14.46 6.95 4.53
CA PHE A 347 -14.57 6.22 3.27
C PHE A 347 -13.46 5.19 3.12
N LEU A 348 -13.76 4.15 2.36
CA LEU A 348 -12.81 3.15 1.89
C LEU A 348 -12.92 3.04 0.38
N LEU A 349 -11.79 3.18 -0.32
CA LEU A 349 -11.67 3.14 -1.77
C LEU A 349 -11.06 1.79 -2.17
N ILE A 350 -11.72 1.04 -3.04
CA ILE A 350 -11.32 -0.32 -3.43
C ILE A 350 -10.89 -0.33 -4.89
N ALA A 351 -9.65 -0.74 -5.17
CA ALA A 351 -9.14 -0.92 -6.53
C ALA A 351 -9.47 -2.32 -7.05
N ASN A 352 -10.56 -2.43 -7.82
CA ASN A 352 -10.99 -3.69 -8.43
C ASN A 352 -10.35 -3.85 -9.81
N GLN A 353 -9.16 -4.46 -9.81
CA GLN A 353 -8.27 -4.55 -10.97
C GLN A 353 -8.96 -5.16 -12.20
N LYS A 354 -9.62 -6.32 -12.07
CA LYS A 354 -10.15 -7.06 -13.24
C LYS A 354 -11.47 -6.50 -13.75
N SER A 355 -12.19 -5.75 -12.93
CA SER A 355 -13.42 -5.06 -13.34
C SER A 355 -13.22 -3.60 -13.75
N ASN A 356 -11.96 -3.14 -13.83
CA ASN A 356 -11.61 -1.79 -14.31
C ASN A 356 -12.38 -0.66 -13.62
N GLN A 357 -12.38 -0.67 -12.29
CA GLN A 357 -13.04 0.39 -11.51
C GLN A 357 -12.42 0.56 -10.11
N ILE A 358 -12.57 1.77 -9.58
CA ILE A 358 -12.42 2.06 -8.16
C ILE A 358 -13.82 2.22 -7.56
N VAL A 359 -14.13 1.45 -6.53
CA VAL A 359 -15.40 1.55 -5.80
C VAL A 359 -15.16 2.24 -4.47
N VAL A 360 -15.90 3.32 -4.21
CA VAL A 360 -15.83 4.07 -2.94
C VAL A 360 -17.05 3.75 -2.10
N VAL A 361 -16.82 3.32 -0.86
CA VAL A 361 -17.87 2.97 0.09
C VAL A 361 -17.73 3.81 1.35
N GLU A 362 -18.85 4.07 2.02
CA GLU A 362 -18.83 4.68 3.36
C GLU A 362 -18.18 3.74 4.37
N ARG A 363 -17.56 4.33 5.38
CA ARG A 363 -17.04 3.68 6.58
C ARG A 363 -17.57 4.44 7.79
N ASP A 364 -18.17 3.73 8.73
CA ASP A 364 -18.45 4.31 10.05
C ASP A 364 -17.19 4.24 10.93
N PRO A 365 -16.58 5.37 11.32
CA PRO A 365 -15.36 5.35 12.12
C PRO A 365 -15.53 4.74 13.52
N LYS A 366 -16.76 4.70 14.05
CA LYS A 366 -17.04 4.18 15.39
C LYS A 366 -17.14 2.66 15.41
N SER A 367 -17.85 2.07 14.45
CA SER A 367 -18.05 0.62 14.36
C SER A 367 -17.07 -0.08 13.42
N GLY A 368 -16.37 0.67 12.57
CA GLY A 368 -15.49 0.16 11.54
C GLY A 368 -16.22 -0.41 10.32
N LEU A 369 -17.55 -0.53 10.37
CA LEU A 369 -18.35 -1.16 9.32
C LEU A 369 -18.35 -0.34 8.03
N LEU A 370 -18.38 -1.06 6.91
CA LEU A 370 -18.46 -0.51 5.58
C LEU A 370 -19.92 -0.48 5.10
N GLY A 371 -20.34 0.68 4.60
CA GLY A 371 -21.71 1.00 4.24
C GLY A 371 -21.97 1.02 2.73
N LYS A 372 -22.87 1.91 2.32
CA LYS A 372 -23.29 2.06 0.93
C LYS A 372 -22.13 2.49 0.03
N THR A 373 -22.21 2.08 -1.22
CA THR A 373 -21.37 2.60 -2.29
C THR A 373 -21.77 4.03 -2.61
N VAL A 374 -20.82 4.96 -2.58
CA VAL A 374 -21.03 6.37 -2.92
C VAL A 374 -20.51 6.70 -4.32
N GLN A 375 -19.58 5.90 -4.85
CA GLN A 375 -19.09 6.06 -6.21
C GLN A 375 -18.57 4.74 -6.79
N LYS A 376 -18.75 4.55 -8.09
CA LYS A 376 -18.00 3.60 -8.92
C LYS A 376 -17.33 4.39 -10.04
N MET A 377 -16.03 4.58 -9.94
CA MET A 377 -15.25 5.34 -10.92
C MET A 377 -14.59 4.36 -11.89
N PRO A 378 -14.87 4.44 -13.20
CA PRO A 378 -14.14 3.66 -14.21
C PRO A 378 -12.65 4.01 -14.18
N MET A 379 -11.80 2.98 -14.15
CA MET A 379 -10.35 3.12 -14.13
C MET A 379 -9.75 1.80 -14.62
N ASP A 380 -8.93 1.82 -15.65
CA ASP A 380 -8.38 0.58 -16.20
C ASP A 380 -7.29 -0.02 -15.28
N ALA A 381 -7.50 -1.27 -14.89
CA ALA A 381 -6.62 -2.11 -14.07
C ALA A 381 -5.94 -1.41 -12.85
N PRO A 382 -6.68 -0.73 -11.95
CA PRO A 382 -6.09 -0.07 -10.78
C PRO A 382 -5.50 -1.12 -9.82
N SER A 383 -4.35 -0.81 -9.23
CA SER A 383 -3.58 -1.76 -8.42
C SER A 383 -3.00 -1.21 -7.12
N ASP A 384 -2.96 0.13 -6.95
CA ASP A 384 -2.60 0.77 -5.68
C ASP A 384 -3.28 2.13 -5.54
N LEU A 385 -3.53 2.57 -4.30
CA LEU A 385 -4.23 3.81 -3.93
C LEU A 385 -3.50 4.49 -2.78
N LYS A 386 -2.87 5.65 -3.01
CA LYS A 386 -2.14 6.41 -1.99
C LYS A 386 -2.63 7.85 -1.89
N PHE A 387 -3.09 8.25 -0.72
CA PHE A 387 -3.32 9.68 -0.44
C PHE A 387 -1.98 10.38 -0.19
N MET A 388 -1.80 11.55 -0.81
CA MET A 388 -0.62 12.39 -0.61
C MET A 388 -0.75 13.18 0.69
N LEU A 389 -0.36 12.55 1.80
CA LEU A 389 -0.41 13.12 3.16
C LEU A 389 0.94 12.93 3.84
N ARG A 390 1.38 13.96 4.58
CA ARG A 390 2.55 13.81 5.44
C ARG A 390 2.23 12.78 6.51
N GLN A 391 3.07 11.74 6.58
CA GLN A 391 2.93 10.64 7.54
C GLN A 391 3.56 10.97 8.87
#